data_AF-X0UPE8-F1
#
_entry.id   AF-X0UPE8-F1
#
_cell.length_a   1.000
_cell.length_b   1.000
_cell.length_c   1.000
_cell.angle_alpha   90.00
_cell.angle_beta   90.00
_cell.angle_gamma   90.00
#
_symmetry.space_group_name_H-M   'P 1'
#
loop_
_entity.id
_entity.type
_entity.pdbx_description
1 polymer ?
#
loop_
_entity_poly.entity_id
_entity_poly.type
_entity_poly.pdbx_seq_one_letter_code
_entity_poly.pdbx_strand_id
1 'polypeptide(L)'
;MVIYWWRKGRNIDPKLGLAIGAVAGAGLGVFEAVWVHNNIFAAGWSWEAVQTGGIMALAGFWERFFAVAFHIAASALAGYGLAKGWGWQFYLLAAFLHAFLNYSVVLLQSGLITIIQLEIFAAVWAVLITAGALWLRWKKSAELAEPEVSVA
;
A
#
# COMPACT_ATOMS: atom_id res chain seq x y z
N MET A 1 -6.23 -0.60 -14.75
CA MET A 1 -4.86 -0.14 -15.09
C MET A 1 -4.34 -0.68 -16.43
N VAL A 2 -4.18 -2.00 -16.58
CA VAL A 2 -3.66 -2.63 -17.83
C VAL A 2 -4.46 -2.24 -19.07
N ILE A 3 -5.81 -2.26 -18.97
CA ILE A 3 -6.68 -1.86 -20.09
C ILE A 3 -6.42 -0.41 -20.51
N TYR A 4 -6.24 0.51 -19.56
CA TYR A 4 -5.96 1.92 -19.85
C TYR A 4 -4.59 2.09 -20.51
N TRP A 5 -3.56 1.44 -19.97
CA TRP A 5 -2.21 1.40 -20.54
C TRP A 5 -2.22 0.87 -21.97
N TRP A 6 -2.93 -0.23 -22.24
CA TRP A 6 -3.03 -0.80 -23.58
C TRP A 6 -3.77 0.13 -24.54
N ARG A 7 -4.89 0.73 -24.11
CA ARG A 7 -5.63 1.74 -24.91
C ARG A 7 -4.81 2.98 -25.24
N LYS A 8 -3.79 3.29 -24.45
CA LYS A 8 -2.82 4.38 -24.70
C LYS A 8 -1.57 3.91 -25.44
N GLY A 9 -1.65 2.80 -26.17
CA GLY A 9 -0.53 2.30 -26.96
C GLY A 9 0.66 1.84 -26.10
N ARG A 10 0.39 1.34 -24.89
CA ARG A 10 1.40 0.91 -23.91
C ARG A 10 2.30 2.04 -23.42
N ASN A 11 1.84 3.28 -23.50
CA ASN A 11 2.59 4.46 -23.09
C ASN A 11 1.71 5.33 -22.18
N ILE A 12 2.03 5.35 -20.89
CA ILE A 12 1.42 6.27 -19.91
C ILE A 12 2.54 6.90 -19.08
N ASP A 13 2.36 8.15 -18.68
CA ASP A 13 3.28 8.83 -17.78
C ASP A 13 3.43 8.05 -16.44
N PRO A 14 4.63 7.89 -15.88
CA PRO A 14 4.83 7.16 -14.63
C PRO A 14 4.08 7.74 -13.43
N LYS A 15 3.86 9.06 -13.35
CA LYS A 15 3.06 9.67 -12.28
C LYS A 15 1.57 9.37 -12.47
N LEU A 16 1.09 9.30 -13.71
CA LEU A 16 -0.24 8.79 -14.00
C LEU A 16 -0.38 7.29 -13.64
N GLY A 17 0.66 6.49 -13.91
CA GLY A 17 0.74 5.09 -13.47
C GLY A 17 0.60 4.95 -11.95
N LEU A 18 1.37 5.74 -11.18
CA LEU A 18 1.25 5.83 -9.71
C LEU A 18 -0.18 6.17 -9.28
N ALA A 19 -0.82 7.17 -9.90
CA ALA A 19 -2.15 7.61 -9.53
C ALA A 19 -3.25 6.55 -9.81
N ILE A 20 -3.23 5.94 -11.00
CA ILE A 20 -4.19 4.88 -11.36
C ILE A 20 -4.02 3.66 -10.43
N GLY A 21 -2.76 3.29 -10.16
CA GLY A 21 -2.45 2.23 -9.21
C GLY A 21 -2.95 2.54 -7.81
N ALA A 22 -2.69 3.76 -7.30
CA ALA A 22 -3.16 4.20 -5.99
C ALA A 22 -4.69 4.13 -5.85
N VAL A 23 -5.45 4.58 -6.86
CA VAL A 23 -6.92 4.51 -6.86
C VAL A 23 -7.42 3.06 -6.86
N ALA A 24 -6.79 2.18 -7.65
CA ALA A 24 -7.14 0.75 -7.64
C ALA A 24 -6.87 0.12 -6.26
N GLY A 25 -5.72 0.43 -5.66
CA GLY A 25 -5.36 -0.01 -4.31
C GLY A 25 -6.30 0.53 -3.23
N ALA A 26 -6.72 1.80 -3.34
CA ALA A 26 -7.70 2.39 -2.45
C ALA A 26 -9.04 1.65 -2.50
N GLY A 27 -9.50 1.30 -3.71
CA GLY A 27 -10.75 0.53 -3.88
C GLY A 27 -10.73 -0.80 -3.15
N LEU A 28 -9.66 -1.59 -3.32
CA LEU A 28 -9.51 -2.87 -2.63
C LEU A 28 -9.31 -2.70 -1.12
N GLY A 29 -8.40 -1.81 -0.70
CA GLY A 29 -8.10 -1.62 0.71
C GLY A 29 -9.30 -1.13 1.51
N VAL A 30 -10.09 -0.19 0.97
CA VAL A 30 -11.31 0.30 1.62
C VAL A 30 -12.36 -0.81 1.68
N PHE A 31 -12.50 -1.62 0.63
CA PHE A 31 -13.41 -2.76 0.63
C PHE A 31 -13.06 -3.74 1.76
N GLU A 32 -11.79 -4.11 1.90
CA GLU A 32 -11.35 -5.00 2.99
C GLU A 32 -11.53 -4.37 4.37
N ALA A 33 -11.22 -3.08 4.53
CA ALA A 33 -11.42 -2.36 5.78
C ALA A 33 -12.89 -2.36 6.20
N VAL A 34 -13.81 -2.10 5.27
CA VAL A 34 -15.26 -2.16 5.53
C VAL A 34 -15.67 -3.57 5.94
N TRP A 35 -15.20 -4.60 5.23
CA TRP A 35 -15.52 -5.99 5.57
C TRP A 35 -15.05 -6.36 7.00
N VAL A 36 -13.82 -6.01 7.36
CA VAL A 36 -13.28 -6.27 8.71
C VAL A 36 -13.99 -5.45 9.78
N HIS A 37 -14.22 -4.15 9.56
CA HIS A 37 -14.96 -3.32 10.52
C HIS A 37 -16.39 -3.83 10.74
N ASN A 38 -17.07 -4.28 9.68
CA ASN A 38 -18.39 -4.89 9.81
C ASN A 38 -18.34 -6.15 10.68
N ASN A 39 -17.32 -7.00 10.53
CA ASN A 39 -17.13 -8.17 11.40
C ASN A 39 -16.86 -7.77 12.85
N ILE A 40 -16.04 -6.73 13.09
CA ILE A 40 -15.76 -6.20 14.43
C ILE A 40 -17.03 -5.67 15.10
N PHE A 41 -17.84 -4.88 14.38
CA PHE A 41 -19.10 -4.37 14.89
C PHE A 41 -20.13 -5.50 15.11
N ALA A 42 -20.22 -6.46 14.20
CA ALA A 42 -21.09 -7.63 14.35
C ALA A 42 -20.68 -8.52 15.54
N ALA A 43 -19.40 -8.53 15.91
CA ALA A 43 -18.88 -9.21 17.09
C ALA A 43 -19.16 -8.45 18.41
N GLY A 44 -19.88 -7.32 18.37
CA GLY A 44 -20.30 -6.58 19.55
C GLY A 44 -19.33 -5.51 20.05
N TRP A 45 -18.46 -4.98 19.17
CA TRP A 45 -17.55 -3.91 19.55
C TRP A 45 -18.29 -2.69 20.13
N SER A 46 -17.78 -2.17 21.25
CA SER A 46 -18.33 -1.02 21.95
C SER A 46 -17.24 -0.27 22.73
N TRP A 47 -17.55 0.92 23.24
CA TRP A 47 -16.65 1.62 24.16
C TRP A 47 -16.40 0.86 25.47
N GLU A 48 -17.37 0.09 25.93
CA GLU A 48 -17.20 -0.81 27.09
C GLU A 48 -16.18 -1.91 26.77
N ALA A 49 -16.18 -2.47 25.56
CA ALA A 49 -15.17 -3.43 25.12
C ALA A 49 -13.76 -2.81 25.12
N VAL A 50 -13.63 -1.51 24.81
CA VAL A 50 -12.36 -0.77 24.91
C VAL A 50 -11.96 -0.53 26.37
N GLN A 51 -12.90 -0.20 27.25
CA GLN A 51 -12.62 -0.01 28.68
C GLN A 51 -12.17 -1.30 29.36
N THR A 52 -12.72 -2.45 28.95
CA THR A 52 -12.41 -3.77 29.51
C THR A 52 -11.20 -4.44 28.86
N GLY A 53 -11.12 -4.44 27.53
CA GLY A 53 -10.05 -5.07 26.73
C GLY A 53 -8.86 -4.16 26.43
N GLY A 54 -8.94 -2.87 26.79
CA GLY A 54 -7.90 -1.89 26.56
C GLY A 54 -7.66 -1.62 25.07
N ILE A 55 -6.43 -1.22 24.74
CA ILE A 55 -6.03 -0.86 23.36
C ILE A 55 -6.17 -2.01 22.37
N MET A 56 -6.18 -3.26 22.85
CA MET A 56 -6.35 -4.43 21.98
C MET A 56 -7.73 -4.47 21.29
N ALA A 57 -8.75 -3.86 21.89
CA ALA A 57 -10.05 -3.69 21.26
C ALA A 57 -10.01 -2.76 20.02
N LEU A 58 -8.92 -2.01 19.83
CA LEU A 58 -8.69 -1.13 18.68
C LEU A 58 -7.78 -1.75 17.62
N ALA A 59 -7.21 -2.94 17.86
CA ALA A 59 -6.21 -3.54 16.98
C ALA A 59 -6.71 -3.71 15.54
N GLY A 60 -7.92 -4.21 15.36
CA GLY A 60 -8.48 -4.38 14.01
C GLY A 60 -8.68 -3.07 13.23
N PHE A 61 -8.99 -1.96 13.91
CA PHE A 61 -9.09 -0.64 13.25
C PHE A 61 -7.72 -0.08 12.87
N TRP A 62 -6.74 -0.26 13.77
CA TRP A 62 -5.35 0.12 13.54
C TRP A 62 -4.77 -0.64 12.34
N GLU A 63 -4.92 -1.96 12.35
CA GLU A 63 -4.45 -2.86 11.31
C GLU A 63 -5.03 -2.47 9.94
N ARG A 64 -6.35 -2.24 9.88
CA ARG A 64 -7.01 -1.82 8.63
C ARG A 64 -6.57 -0.45 8.12
N PHE A 65 -6.29 0.50 9.01
CA PHE A 65 -5.76 1.82 8.60
C PHE A 65 -4.44 1.68 7.83
N PHE A 66 -3.50 0.88 8.35
CA PHE A 66 -2.22 0.63 7.68
C PHE A 66 -2.35 -0.29 6.47
N ALA A 67 -3.24 -1.30 6.52
CA ALA A 67 -3.51 -2.16 5.37
C ALA A 67 -4.02 -1.35 4.17
N VAL A 68 -4.95 -0.40 4.38
CA VAL A 68 -5.43 0.49 3.31
C VAL A 68 -4.27 1.30 2.71
N ALA A 69 -3.43 1.91 3.55
CA ALA A 69 -2.26 2.67 3.09
C ALA A 69 -1.29 1.79 2.29
N PHE A 70 -1.08 0.55 2.74
CA PHE A 70 -0.29 -0.45 2.05
C PHE A 70 -0.86 -0.82 0.68
N HIS A 71 -2.15 -1.15 0.57
CA HIS A 71 -2.78 -1.49 -0.71
C HIS A 71 -2.66 -0.34 -1.72
N ILE A 72 -2.89 0.90 -1.27
CA ILE A 72 -2.70 2.10 -2.09
C ILE A 72 -1.27 2.16 -2.62
N ALA A 73 -0.28 2.06 -1.73
CA ALA A 73 1.12 2.22 -2.08
C ALA A 73 1.65 1.08 -2.97
N ALA A 74 1.38 -0.18 -2.60
CA ALA A 74 1.80 -1.35 -3.39
C ALA A 74 1.18 -1.33 -4.79
N SER A 75 -0.10 -0.96 -4.90
CA SER A 75 -0.77 -0.83 -6.21
C SER A 75 -0.24 0.36 -7.01
N ALA A 76 0.10 1.48 -6.35
CA ALA A 76 0.76 2.60 -6.99
C ALA A 76 2.11 2.18 -7.60
N LEU A 77 2.93 1.43 -6.87
CA LEU A 77 4.19 0.88 -7.38
C LEU A 77 3.95 -0.04 -8.58
N ALA A 78 2.95 -0.94 -8.51
CA ALA A 78 2.57 -1.76 -9.65
C ALA A 78 2.23 -0.92 -10.90
N GLY A 79 1.51 0.19 -10.72
CA GLY A 79 1.20 1.12 -11.80
C GLY A 79 2.37 1.91 -12.34
N TYR A 80 3.29 2.31 -11.47
CA TYR A 80 4.56 2.91 -11.86
C TYR A 80 5.39 1.95 -12.72
N GLY A 81 5.54 0.70 -12.28
CA GLY A 81 6.30 -0.31 -13.02
C GLY A 81 5.68 -0.61 -14.38
N LEU A 82 4.35 -0.74 -14.44
CA LEU A 82 3.65 -0.92 -15.72
C LEU A 82 3.91 0.26 -16.67
N ALA A 83 3.84 1.49 -16.17
CA ALA A 83 4.10 2.70 -16.95
C ALA A 83 5.54 2.75 -17.49
N LYS A 84 6.52 2.22 -16.74
CA LYS A 84 7.93 2.12 -17.14
C LYS A 84 8.24 0.92 -18.04
N GLY A 85 7.26 0.09 -18.39
CA GLY A 85 7.45 -1.14 -19.18
C GLY A 85 7.94 -2.34 -18.36
N TRP A 86 8.03 -2.22 -17.04
CA TRP A 86 8.48 -3.26 -16.10
C TRP A 86 7.31 -3.91 -15.35
N GLY A 87 6.15 -4.00 -15.99
CA GLY A 87 4.89 -4.38 -15.34
C GLY A 87 4.97 -5.70 -14.58
N TRP A 88 5.54 -6.76 -15.18
CA TRP A 88 5.63 -8.06 -14.52
C TRP A 88 6.54 -8.05 -13.29
N GLN A 89 7.67 -7.33 -13.32
CA GLN A 89 8.59 -7.22 -12.18
C GLN A 89 7.91 -6.51 -11.00
N PHE A 90 7.18 -5.43 -11.29
CA PHE A 90 6.48 -4.67 -10.27
C PHE A 90 5.19 -5.37 -9.77
N TYR A 91 4.56 -6.20 -10.59
CA TYR A 91 3.50 -7.10 -10.11
C TYR A 91 4.06 -8.17 -9.16
N LEU A 92 5.21 -8.77 -9.48
CA LEU A 92 5.89 -9.69 -8.56
C LEU A 92 6.32 -8.99 -7.27
N LEU A 93 6.83 -7.76 -7.36
CA LEU A 93 7.16 -6.95 -6.19
C LEU A 93 5.91 -6.71 -5.32
N ALA A 94 4.81 -6.25 -5.91
CA ALA A 94 3.58 -6.00 -5.17
C ALA A 94 3.03 -7.29 -4.53
N ALA A 95 3.06 -8.41 -5.25
CA ALA A 95 2.65 -9.71 -4.73
C ALA A 95 3.55 -10.18 -3.58
N PHE A 96 4.87 -10.01 -3.70
CA PHE A 96 5.83 -10.32 -2.65
C PHE A 96 5.58 -9.46 -1.40
N LEU A 97 5.46 -8.14 -1.55
CA LEU A 97 5.21 -7.23 -0.42
C LEU A 97 3.90 -7.59 0.30
N HIS A 98 2.86 -7.96 -0.45
CA HIS A 98 1.58 -8.39 0.10
C HIS A 98 1.70 -9.72 0.84
N ALA A 99 2.38 -10.71 0.25
CA ALA A 99 2.64 -11.99 0.89
C ALA A 99 3.50 -11.82 2.14
N PHE A 100 4.51 -10.96 2.09
CA PHE A 100 5.40 -10.68 3.20
C PHE A 100 4.66 -10.14 4.43
N LEU A 101 3.74 -9.19 4.24
CA LEU A 101 2.86 -8.72 5.31
C LEU A 101 1.87 -9.80 5.74
N ASN A 102 1.19 -10.47 4.81
CA ASN A 102 0.16 -11.44 5.15
C ASN A 102 0.72 -12.66 5.92
N TYR A 103 1.88 -13.17 5.51
CA TYR A 103 2.51 -14.33 6.14
C TYR A 103 3.27 -13.99 7.43
N SER A 104 3.39 -12.71 7.80
CA SER A 104 3.92 -12.33 9.12
C SER A 104 3.05 -12.86 10.27
N VAL A 105 1.78 -13.20 10.01
CA VAL A 105 0.92 -13.94 10.96
C VAL A 105 1.51 -15.27 11.41
N VAL A 106 2.36 -15.93 10.61
CA VAL A 106 3.03 -17.18 11.00
C VAL A 106 3.99 -16.94 12.17
N LEU A 107 4.62 -15.77 12.25
CA LEU A 107 5.46 -15.39 13.39
C LEU A 107 4.62 -15.23 14.66
N LEU A 108 3.41 -14.69 14.54
CA LEU A 108 2.47 -14.59 15.66
C LEU A 108 2.00 -16.00 16.09
N GLN A 109 1.60 -16.83 15.13
CA GLN A 109 1.09 -18.19 15.40
C GLN A 109 2.14 -19.12 16.00
N SER A 110 3.43 -18.89 15.68
CA SER A 110 4.56 -19.61 16.29
C SER A 110 4.97 -19.07 17.66
N GLY A 111 4.34 -17.99 18.14
CA GLY A 111 4.66 -17.34 19.42
C GLY A 111 5.98 -16.55 19.40
N LEU A 112 6.58 -16.33 18.23
CA LEU A 112 7.83 -15.57 18.09
C LEU A 112 7.62 -14.06 18.29
N ILE A 113 6.44 -13.56 17.92
CA ILE A 113 6.06 -12.17 18.12
C ILE A 113 4.67 -12.07 18.75
N THR A 114 4.43 -11.00 19.49
CA THR A 114 3.11 -10.66 20.01
C THR A 114 2.26 -9.98 18.94
N ILE A 115 0.95 -9.90 19.17
CA ILE A 115 0.04 -9.15 18.30
C ILE A 115 0.45 -7.68 18.16
N ILE A 116 0.89 -7.02 19.25
CA ILE A 116 1.36 -5.63 19.21
C ILE A 116 2.59 -5.49 18.31
N GLN A 117 3.54 -6.44 18.40
CA GLN A 117 4.72 -6.45 17.54
C GLN A 117 4.36 -6.68 16.07
N LEU A 118 3.38 -7.55 15.79
CA LEU A 118 2.87 -7.77 14.44
C LEU A 118 2.24 -6.48 13.86
N GLU A 119 1.42 -5.78 14.64
CA GLU A 119 0.80 -4.51 14.23
C GLU A 119 1.84 -3.41 13.95
N ILE A 120 2.86 -3.29 14.81
CA ILE A 120 3.96 -2.35 14.61
C ILE A 120 4.75 -2.71 13.35
N PHE A 121 5.05 -3.99 13.15
CA PHE A 121 5.74 -4.49 11.98
C PHE A 121 4.99 -4.13 10.69
N ALA A 122 3.68 -4.41 10.64
CA ALA A 122 2.84 -4.08 9.49
C ALA A 122 2.79 -2.56 9.24
N ALA A 123 2.62 -1.76 10.29
CA ALA A 123 2.58 -0.31 10.20
C ALA A 123 3.89 0.29 9.66
N VAL A 124 5.04 -0.17 10.16
CA VAL A 124 6.36 0.28 9.68
C VAL A 124 6.53 0.01 8.19
N TRP A 125 6.22 -1.21 7.74
CA TRP A 125 6.34 -1.56 6.34
C TRP A 125 5.35 -0.82 5.45
N ALA A 126 4.10 -0.63 5.89
CA ALA A 126 3.13 0.21 5.18
C ALA A 126 3.69 1.63 4.98
N VAL A 127 4.21 2.26 6.04
CA VAL A 127 4.79 3.62 5.97
C VAL A 127 5.99 3.66 5.02
N LEU A 128 6.90 2.70 5.08
CA LEU A 128 8.08 2.66 4.19
C LEU A 128 7.68 2.56 2.71
N ILE A 129 6.71 1.70 2.40
CA ILE A 129 6.24 1.48 1.02
C ILE A 129 5.47 2.70 0.54
N THR A 130 4.63 3.31 1.38
CA THR A 130 3.97 4.59 1.09
C THR A 130 4.99 5.68 0.83
N ALA A 131 6.00 5.84 1.69
CA ALA A 131 7.06 6.82 1.50
C ALA A 131 7.81 6.60 0.17
N GLY A 132 8.11 5.35 -0.20
CA GLY A 132 8.70 5.01 -1.50
C GLY A 132 7.82 5.42 -2.68
N ALA A 133 6.52 5.13 -2.63
CA ALA A 133 5.57 5.51 -3.67
C ALA A 133 5.43 7.05 -3.80
N LEU A 134 5.37 7.77 -2.68
CA LEU A 134 5.32 9.24 -2.67
C LEU A 134 6.64 9.83 -3.17
N TRP A 135 7.78 9.26 -2.79
CA TRP A 135 9.08 9.70 -3.30
C TRP A 135 9.15 9.59 -4.83
N LEU A 136 8.70 8.47 -5.41
CA LEU A 136 8.62 8.32 -6.87
C LEU A 136 7.68 9.33 -7.53
N ARG A 137 6.61 9.74 -6.83
CA ARG A 137 5.67 10.75 -7.33
C ARG A 137 6.29 12.15 -7.40
N TRP A 138 7.06 12.54 -6.38
CA TRP A 138 7.63 13.88 -6.25
C TRP A 138 9.07 14.01 -6.74
N LYS A 139 9.76 12.92 -7.03
CA LYS A 139 11.07 12.95 -7.66
C LYS A 139 10.99 13.75 -8.97
N LYS A 140 11.82 14.79 -9.10
CA LYS A 140 11.99 15.54 -10.35
C LYS A 140 12.60 14.59 -11.39
N SER A 141 11.99 14.49 -12.57
CA SER A 141 12.57 13.77 -13.70
C SER A 141 13.82 14.51 -14.16
N ALA A 142 14.96 13.82 -14.24
CA ALA A 142 16.23 14.39 -14.66
C ALA A 142 16.23 14.87 -16.13
N GLU A 143 15.21 14.52 -16.92
CA GLU A 143 15.06 14.93 -18.33
C GLU A 143 14.83 16.44 -18.55
N LEU A 144 14.62 17.24 -17.50
CA LEU A 144 14.54 18.70 -17.59
C LEU A 144 15.86 19.41 -17.19
N ALA A 145 16.93 18.65 -16.96
CA ALA A 145 18.23 19.17 -16.53
C ALA A 145 19.34 18.81 -17.53
N GLU A 146 19.23 19.31 -18.77
CA GLU A 146 20.36 19.49 -19.68
C GLU A 146 20.27 20.89 -20.31
N PRO A 147 21.42 21.52 -20.62
CA PRO A 147 21.92 22.67 -19.89
C PRO A 147 21.44 23.98 -20.50
N GLU A 148 21.35 25.04 -19.68
CA GLU A 148 21.48 26.41 -20.20
C GLU A 148 22.83 26.51 -20.93
N VAL A 149 22.83 26.22 -22.23
CA VAL A 149 23.92 26.60 -23.12
C VAL A 149 23.90 28.11 -23.17
N SER A 150 24.75 28.74 -22.36
CA SER A 150 25.07 30.15 -22.50
C SER A 150 25.74 30.35 -23.84
N VAL A 151 24.98 30.85 -24.81
CA VAL A 151 25.52 31.44 -26.03
C VAL A 151 26.05 32.83 -25.65
N ALA A 152 27.37 32.99 -25.63
CA ALA A 152 28.07 34.27 -25.79
C ALA A 152 29.50 34.00 -26.29
#